data_AF-A0A396A5X7-F1
#
_entry.id   AF-A0A396A5X7-F1
#
_cell.length_a   1.000
_cell.length_b   1.000
_cell.length_c   1.000
_cell.angle_alpha   90.00
_cell.angle_beta   90.00
_cell.angle_gamma   90.00
#
_symmetry.space_group_name_H-M   'P 1'
#
loop_
_entity.id
_entity.type
_entity.pdbx_description
1 polymer ?
#
loop_
_entity_poly.entity_id
_entity_poly.type
_entity_poly.pdbx_seq_one_letter_code
_entity_poly.pdbx_strand_id
1 'polypeptide(L)'
;MRTYQHPIYQDNTMAIRAEYDEEKRVFDLMKKFLYIVGTITAIVVFLLLLVNSPALITQTGAIGIIALVPVLLAATAFTGFYVGTVPAGYIAAWRAIKRSKLFVWGNALGLLLIATLLLSIPAAFAPIAFLLQWLKVSNLKRQLDANA
;
A
#
# COMPACT_ATOMS: atom_id res chain seq x y z
N MET A 1 29.40 -35.66 -15.19
CA MET A 1 28.98 -35.89 -13.80
C MET A 1 27.66 -35.17 -13.59
N ARG A 2 26.55 -35.91 -13.39
CA ARG A 2 25.26 -35.29 -13.00
C ARG A 2 25.38 -34.89 -11.53
N THR A 3 25.33 -33.59 -11.26
CA THR A 3 25.19 -33.05 -9.92
C THR A 3 23.86 -33.57 -9.34
N TYR A 4 23.94 -34.37 -8.29
CA TYR A 4 22.77 -34.75 -7.50
C TYR A 4 22.27 -33.47 -6.83
N GLN A 5 21.29 -32.81 -7.46
CA GLN A 5 20.54 -31.73 -6.83
C GLN A 5 19.83 -32.36 -5.62
N HIS A 6 20.29 -32.03 -4.42
CA HIS A 6 19.74 -32.57 -3.19
C HIS A 6 18.22 -32.31 -3.16
N PRO A 7 17.37 -33.32 -2.85
CA PRO A 7 15.92 -33.16 -2.81
C PRO A 7 15.47 -32.02 -1.88
N ILE A 8 16.27 -31.72 -0.85
CA ILE A 8 16.06 -30.59 0.08
C ILE A 8 16.14 -29.23 -0.63
N TYR A 9 17.05 -29.06 -1.61
CA TYR A 9 17.19 -27.80 -2.34
C TYR A 9 16.03 -27.57 -3.31
N GLN A 10 15.55 -28.63 -3.95
CA GLN A 10 14.42 -28.58 -4.87
C GLN A 10 13.10 -28.34 -4.12
N ASP A 11 12.93 -28.96 -2.96
CA ASP A 11 11.76 -28.74 -2.09
C ASP A 11 11.75 -27.32 -1.51
N ASN A 12 12.92 -26.81 -1.08
CA ASN A 12 13.07 -25.43 -0.64
C ASN A 12 12.80 -24.41 -1.76
N THR A 13 13.24 -24.67 -3.00
CA THR A 13 12.92 -23.78 -4.14
C THR A 13 11.45 -23.84 -4.51
N MET A 14 10.80 -25.00 -4.43
CA MET A 14 9.35 -25.13 -4.63
C MET A 14 8.55 -24.39 -3.56
N ALA A 15 8.96 -24.48 -2.28
CA ALA A 15 8.34 -23.75 -1.18
C ALA A 15 8.51 -22.22 -1.31
N ILE A 16 9.72 -21.75 -1.64
CA ILE A 16 10.00 -20.31 -1.84
C ILE A 16 9.22 -19.76 -3.04
N ARG A 17 9.08 -20.56 -4.12
CA ARG A 17 8.30 -20.16 -5.30
C ARG A 17 6.81 -20.05 -5.01
N ALA A 18 6.26 -20.99 -4.25
CA ALA A 18 4.86 -20.93 -3.81
C ALA A 18 4.60 -19.69 -2.92
N GLU A 19 5.50 -19.40 -1.96
CA GLU A 19 5.39 -18.19 -1.13
C GLU A 19 5.52 -16.91 -1.96
N TYR A 20 6.44 -16.88 -2.93
CA TYR A 20 6.60 -15.74 -3.85
C TYR A 20 5.34 -15.49 -4.68
N ASP A 21 4.74 -16.52 -5.28
CA ASP A 21 3.55 -16.36 -6.12
C ASP A 21 2.35 -15.85 -5.32
N GLU A 22 2.18 -16.31 -4.07
CA GLU A 22 1.13 -15.82 -3.17
C GLU A 22 1.36 -14.35 -2.78
N GLU A 23 2.56 -14.00 -2.32
CA GLU A 23 2.88 -12.62 -1.90
C GLU A 23 2.89 -11.64 -3.09
N LYS A 24 3.28 -12.11 -4.28
CA LYS A 24 3.21 -11.35 -5.53
C LYS A 24 1.77 -11.08 -5.95
N ARG A 25 0.88 -12.07 -5.86
CA ARG A 25 -0.55 -11.88 -6.16
C ARG A 25 -1.17 -10.80 -5.27
N VAL A 26 -0.84 -10.82 -3.98
CA VAL A 26 -1.29 -9.80 -3.02
C VAL A 26 -0.70 -8.43 -3.37
N PHE A 27 0.59 -8.37 -3.72
CA PHE A 27 1.24 -7.13 -4.12
C PHE A 27 0.69 -6.54 -5.42
N ASP A 28 0.39 -7.37 -6.42
CA ASP A 28 -0.23 -6.93 -7.67
C ASP A 28 -1.67 -6.42 -7.45
N LEU A 29 -2.41 -7.04 -6.52
CA LEU A 29 -3.70 -6.53 -6.07
C LEU A 29 -3.56 -5.15 -5.40
N MET A 30 -2.58 -5.00 -4.49
CA MET A 30 -2.28 -3.72 -3.81
C MET A 30 -1.89 -2.64 -4.82
N LYS A 31 -1.08 -2.96 -5.84
CA LYS A 31 -0.75 -2.04 -6.93
C LYS A 31 -1.96 -1.62 -7.75
N LYS A 32 -2.85 -2.56 -8.07
CA LYS A 32 -4.08 -2.27 -8.82
C LYS A 32 -4.96 -1.29 -8.05
N PHE A 33 -5.12 -1.47 -6.75
CA PHE A 33 -5.84 -0.53 -5.90
C PHE A 33 -5.14 0.82 -5.79
N LEU A 34 -3.82 0.84 -5.58
CA LEU A 34 -3.03 2.07 -5.57
C LEU A 34 -3.19 2.86 -6.87
N TYR A 35 -3.20 2.19 -8.02
CA TYR A 35 -3.41 2.83 -9.31
C TYR A 35 -4.83 3.41 -9.41
N ILE A 36 -5.87 2.62 -9.16
CA ILE A 36 -7.27 3.09 -9.27
C ILE A 36 -7.54 4.25 -8.31
N VAL A 37 -7.25 4.05 -7.03
CA VAL A 37 -7.55 5.03 -5.98
C VAL A 37 -6.64 6.25 -6.09
N GLY A 38 -5.36 6.05 -6.42
CA GLY A 38 -4.41 7.14 -6.68
C GLY A 38 -4.81 7.99 -7.87
N THR A 39 -5.23 7.37 -8.99
CA THR A 39 -5.72 8.08 -10.17
C THR A 39 -7.01 8.84 -9.88
N ILE A 40 -7.99 8.23 -9.19
CA ILE A 40 -9.22 8.94 -8.78
C ILE A 40 -8.88 10.13 -7.89
N THR A 41 -7.99 9.96 -6.90
CA THR A 41 -7.58 11.05 -6.00
C THR A 41 -6.91 12.17 -6.77
N ALA A 42 -6.02 11.85 -7.71
CA ALA A 42 -5.38 12.85 -8.57
C ALA A 42 -6.40 13.62 -9.43
N ILE A 43 -7.40 12.93 -10.00
CA ILE A 43 -8.49 13.56 -10.77
C ILE A 43 -9.30 14.49 -9.89
N VAL A 44 -9.71 14.04 -8.70
CA VAL A 44 -10.50 14.86 -7.75
C VAL A 44 -9.72 16.11 -7.34
N VAL A 45 -8.45 15.97 -6.98
CA VAL A 45 -7.62 17.11 -6.59
C VAL A 45 -7.40 18.05 -7.77
N PHE A 46 -7.17 17.53 -8.98
CA PHE A 46 -7.03 18.34 -10.18
C PHE A 46 -8.31 19.14 -10.50
N LEU A 47 -9.49 18.53 -10.37
CA LEU A 47 -10.77 19.21 -10.52
C LEU A 47 -10.97 20.30 -9.46
N LEU A 48 -10.63 20.03 -8.20
CA LEU A 48 -10.68 21.03 -7.14
C LEU A 48 -9.75 22.21 -7.41
N LEU A 49 -8.55 21.95 -7.95
CA LEU A 49 -7.62 23.00 -8.34
C LEU A 49 -8.15 23.86 -9.49
N LEU A 50 -8.76 23.24 -10.52
CA LEU A 50 -9.40 23.96 -11.61
C LEU A 50 -10.49 24.90 -11.12
N VAL A 51 -11.38 24.42 -10.25
CA VAL A 51 -12.50 25.22 -9.70
C VAL A 51 -11.98 26.41 -8.88
N ASN A 52 -10.89 26.24 -8.12
CA ASN A 52 -10.34 27.30 -7.27
C ASN A 52 -9.27 28.16 -7.96
N SER A 53 -8.88 27.83 -9.19
CA SER A 53 -7.83 28.55 -9.94
C SER A 53 -8.08 30.06 -10.10
N PRO A 54 -9.31 30.56 -10.34
CA PRO A 54 -9.53 32.00 -10.51
C PRO A 54 -9.28 32.79 -9.22
N ALA A 55 -9.61 32.21 -8.06
CA ALA A 55 -9.37 32.81 -6.75
C ALA A 55 -7.88 32.77 -6.37
N LEU A 56 -7.17 31.70 -6.73
CA LEU A 56 -5.72 31.61 -6.52
C LEU A 56 -4.96 32.65 -7.36
N ILE A 57 -5.35 32.84 -8.63
CA ILE A 57 -4.73 33.81 -9.54
C ILE A 57 -4.88 35.24 -9.02
N THR A 58 -6.07 35.60 -8.52
CA THR A 58 -6.33 36.96 -8.02
C THR A 58 -5.64 37.28 -6.69
N GLN A 59 -5.41 36.28 -5.82
CA GLN A 59 -4.73 36.48 -4.53
C GLN A 59 -3.20 36.44 -4.60
N THR A 60 -2.61 35.56 -5.43
CA THR A 60 -1.16 35.28 -5.39
C THR A 60 -0.38 35.79 -6.60
N GLY A 61 -1.09 36.25 -7.64
CA GLY A 61 -0.49 36.66 -8.91
C GLY A 61 0.21 35.51 -9.65
N ALA A 62 0.66 35.76 -10.88
CA ALA A 62 1.26 34.72 -11.73
C ALA A 62 2.55 34.10 -11.13
N ILE A 63 3.30 34.87 -10.34
CA ILE A 63 4.54 34.41 -9.68
C ILE A 63 4.23 33.45 -8.53
N GLY A 64 3.17 33.72 -7.76
CA GLY A 64 2.73 32.83 -6.69
C GLY A 64 2.29 31.46 -7.19
N ILE A 65 1.68 31.39 -8.38
CA ILE A 65 1.25 30.14 -9.02
C ILE A 65 2.45 29.27 -9.40
N ILE A 66 3.52 29.85 -9.95
CA ILE A 66 4.73 29.09 -10.33
C ILE A 66 5.36 28.42 -9.10
N ALA A 67 5.30 29.07 -7.94
CA ALA A 67 5.76 28.50 -6.68
C ALA A 67 4.76 27.52 -6.04
N LEU A 68 3.45 27.74 -6.20
CA LEU A 68 2.39 26.89 -5.63
C LEU A 68 2.19 25.58 -6.40
N VAL A 69 2.35 25.59 -7.73
CA VAL A 69 2.08 24.43 -8.59
C VAL A 69 2.93 23.20 -8.19
N PRO A 70 4.25 23.30 -7.95
CA PRO A 70 5.05 22.17 -7.47
C PRO A 70 4.58 21.66 -6.10
N VAL A 71 4.21 22.55 -5.19
CA VAL A 71 3.71 22.21 -3.84
C VAL A 71 2.38 21.46 -3.93
N LEU A 72 1.49 21.93 -4.80
CA LEU A 72 0.20 21.29 -5.06
C LEU A 72 0.36 19.94 -5.74
N LEU A 73 1.26 19.82 -6.71
CA LEU A 73 1.60 18.54 -7.35
C LEU A 73 2.17 17.55 -6.32
N ALA A 74 3.10 17.99 -5.47
CA ALA A 74 3.67 17.17 -4.41
C ALA A 74 2.60 16.74 -3.39
N ALA A 75 1.73 17.67 -2.97
CA ALA A 75 0.61 17.36 -2.08
C ALA A 75 -0.36 16.36 -2.73
N THR A 76 -0.70 16.54 -4.01
CA THR A 76 -1.58 15.64 -4.76
C THR A 76 -0.98 14.25 -4.88
N ALA A 77 0.31 14.15 -5.21
CA ALA A 77 1.03 12.89 -5.31
C ALA A 77 1.12 12.19 -3.94
N PHE A 78 1.38 12.95 -2.87
CA PHE A 78 1.46 12.42 -1.52
C PHE A 78 0.09 11.93 -1.02
N THR A 79 -0.97 12.70 -1.21
CA THR A 79 -2.33 12.32 -0.85
C THR A 79 -2.82 11.14 -1.69
N GLY A 80 -2.60 11.16 -3.01
CA GLY A 80 -2.95 10.05 -3.89
C GLY A 80 -2.22 8.75 -3.56
N PHE A 81 -0.93 8.85 -3.21
CA PHE A 81 -0.15 7.72 -2.71
C PHE A 81 -0.69 7.21 -1.38
N TYR A 82 -0.90 8.10 -0.40
CA TYR A 82 -1.41 7.73 0.92
C TYR A 82 -2.77 7.03 0.82
N VAL A 83 -3.75 7.67 0.18
CA VAL A 83 -5.10 7.13 0.01
C VAL A 83 -5.07 5.85 -0.83
N GLY A 84 -4.22 5.77 -1.86
CA GLY A 84 -4.08 4.56 -2.66
C GLY A 84 -3.42 3.39 -1.93
N THR A 85 -2.64 3.64 -0.87
CA THR A 85 -2.10 2.58 0.00
C THR A 85 -3.08 2.12 1.08
N VAL A 86 -4.18 2.85 1.33
CA VAL A 86 -5.16 2.50 2.38
C VAL A 86 -5.70 1.07 2.23
N PRO A 87 -6.13 0.59 1.04
CA PRO A 87 -6.54 -0.79 0.85
C PRO A 87 -5.44 -1.81 1.20
N ALA A 88 -4.17 -1.45 0.97
CA ALA A 88 -3.01 -2.26 1.31
C ALA A 88 -2.86 -2.43 2.84
N GLY A 89 -3.07 -1.35 3.60
CA GLY A 89 -3.12 -1.41 5.06
C GLY A 89 -4.20 -2.37 5.57
N TYR A 90 -5.41 -2.30 5.01
CA TYR A 90 -6.51 -3.19 5.38
C TYR A 90 -6.23 -4.66 5.04
N ILE A 91 -5.59 -4.95 3.91
CA ILE A 91 -5.19 -6.32 3.53
C ILE A 91 -4.16 -6.88 4.54
N ALA A 92 -3.20 -6.07 4.97
CA ALA A 92 -2.22 -6.45 5.97
C ALA A 92 -2.87 -6.69 7.34
N ALA A 93 -3.75 -5.78 7.77
CA ALA A 93 -4.50 -5.91 9.01
C ALA A 93 -5.40 -7.15 9.02
N TRP A 94 -6.11 -7.44 7.92
CA TRP A 94 -6.94 -8.64 7.79
C TRP A 94 -6.12 -9.93 7.94
N ARG A 95 -4.92 -9.99 7.36
CA ARG A 95 -3.99 -11.11 7.56
C ARG A 95 -3.55 -11.26 9.02
N ALA A 96 -3.28 -10.15 9.70
CA ALA A 96 -2.93 -10.16 11.12
C ALA A 96 -4.12 -10.61 12.01
N ILE A 97 -5.33 -10.16 11.69
CA ILE A 97 -6.58 -10.54 12.39
C ILE A 97 -6.84 -12.03 12.22
N LYS A 98 -6.78 -12.58 11.00
CA LYS A 98 -6.95 -14.02 10.77
C LYS A 98 -5.98 -14.90 11.56
N ARG A 99 -4.78 -14.40 11.86
CA ARG A 99 -3.78 -15.11 12.67
C ARG A 99 -3.96 -14.90 14.18
N SER A 100 -4.70 -13.89 14.61
CA SER A 100 -4.82 -13.54 16.04
C SER A 100 -6.16 -14.02 16.61
N LYS A 101 -6.10 -14.90 17.60
CA LYS A 101 -7.28 -15.34 18.40
C LYS A 101 -7.69 -14.31 19.47
N LEU A 102 -7.35 -13.02 19.29
CA LEU A 102 -7.31 -12.01 20.36
C LEU A 102 -8.62 -11.24 20.57
N PHE A 103 -9.65 -11.48 19.76
CA PHE A 103 -10.89 -10.72 19.85
C PHE A 103 -11.90 -11.36 20.79
N VAL A 104 -11.87 -10.95 22.06
CA VAL A 104 -12.91 -11.26 23.06
C VAL A 104 -13.95 -10.12 23.05
N TRP A 105 -15.18 -10.45 22.65
CA TRP A 105 -16.28 -9.51 22.41
C TRP A 105 -17.09 -9.26 23.70
N GLY A 106 -16.55 -8.49 24.65
CA GLY A 106 -17.16 -8.34 25.99
C GLY A 106 -17.98 -7.07 26.25
N ASN A 107 -17.67 -5.94 25.60
CA ASN A 107 -18.27 -4.63 25.95
C ASN A 107 -18.47 -3.73 24.72
N ALA A 108 -19.66 -3.14 24.56
CA ALA A 108 -20.04 -2.31 23.41
C ALA A 108 -19.13 -1.08 23.18
N LEU A 109 -18.73 -0.37 24.25
CA LEU A 109 -17.79 0.75 24.14
C LEU A 109 -16.37 0.28 23.78
N GLY A 110 -15.96 -0.86 24.35
CA GLY A 110 -14.70 -1.51 23.98
C GLY A 110 -14.71 -1.96 22.52
N LEU A 111 -15.82 -2.52 22.04
CA LEU A 111 -15.99 -2.96 20.66
C LEU A 111 -15.99 -1.79 19.69
N LEU A 112 -16.61 -0.66 20.05
CA LEU A 112 -16.59 0.54 19.23
C LEU A 112 -15.18 1.13 19.16
N LEU A 113 -14.46 1.17 20.27
CA LEU A 113 -13.07 1.63 20.31
C LEU A 113 -12.15 0.70 19.49
N ILE A 114 -12.31 -0.61 19.64
CA ILE A 114 -11.54 -1.59 18.87
C ILE A 114 -11.91 -1.53 17.38
N ALA A 115 -13.18 -1.34 17.02
CA ALA A 115 -13.61 -1.17 15.63
C ALA A 115 -13.02 0.11 15.01
N THR A 116 -12.98 1.20 15.77
CA THR A 116 -12.40 2.47 15.33
C THR A 116 -10.89 2.36 15.17
N LEU A 117 -10.21 1.66 16.08
CA LEU A 117 -8.77 1.37 15.98
C LEU A 117 -8.46 0.42 14.81
N LEU A 118 -9.29 -0.61 14.59
CA LEU A 118 -9.21 -1.50 13.45
C LEU A 118 -9.42 -0.78 12.11
N LEU A 119 -10.12 0.34 12.11
CA LEU A 119 -10.36 1.13 10.90
C LEU A 119 -9.24 2.16 10.67
N SER A 120 -8.81 2.83 11.73
CA SER A 120 -7.83 3.92 11.66
C SER A 120 -6.37 3.44 11.59
N ILE A 121 -5.98 2.41 12.33
CA ILE A 121 -4.59 1.91 12.37
C ILE A 121 -4.16 1.39 10.99
N PRO A 122 -4.95 0.56 10.28
CA PRO A 122 -4.53 0.08 8.96
C PRO A 122 -4.41 1.21 7.93
N ALA A 123 -5.27 2.23 8.02
CA ALA A 123 -5.16 3.41 7.18
C ALA A 123 -3.92 4.26 7.53
N ALA A 124 -3.58 4.39 8.81
CA ALA A 124 -2.42 5.15 9.26
C ALA A 124 -1.08 4.54 8.80
N PHE A 125 -0.97 3.21 8.85
CA PHE A 125 0.25 2.46 8.53
C PHE A 125 0.26 1.86 7.12
N ALA A 126 -0.74 2.17 6.30
CA ALA A 126 -0.89 1.68 4.94
C ALA A 126 0.35 1.85 4.03
N PRO A 127 1.03 3.02 4.01
CA PRO A 127 2.25 3.19 3.23
C PRO A 127 3.39 2.27 3.68
N ILE A 128 3.53 2.08 4.99
CA ILE A 128 4.56 1.22 5.59
C ILE A 128 4.26 -0.24 5.28
N ALA A 129 3.00 -0.67 5.40
CA ALA A 129 2.58 -2.02 5.04
C ALA A 129 2.84 -2.34 3.56
N PHE A 130 2.57 -1.37 2.67
CA PHE A 130 2.89 -1.50 1.25
C PHE A 130 4.40 -1.65 1.00
N LEU A 131 5.22 -0.85 1.69
CA LEU A 131 6.67 -0.87 1.53
C LEU A 131 7.28 -2.19 2.06
N LEU A 132 6.80 -2.68 3.20
CA LEU A 132 7.21 -3.99 3.75
C LEU A 132 6.82 -5.15 2.83
N GLN A 133 5.60 -5.10 2.26
CA GLN A 133 5.16 -6.09 1.27
C GLN A 133 6.07 -6.08 0.04
N TRP A 134 6.44 -4.90 -0.45
CA TRP A 134 7.35 -4.76 -1.58
C TRP A 134 8.75 -5.32 -1.29
N LEU A 135 9.31 -4.99 -0.11
CA LEU A 135 10.59 -5.54 0.33
C LEU A 135 10.54 -7.07 0.41
N LYS A 136 9.47 -7.64 0.99
CA LYS A 136 9.27 -9.09 1.08
C LYS A 136 9.29 -9.76 -0.30
N VAL A 137 8.48 -9.26 -1.25
CA VAL A 137 8.42 -9.80 -2.62
C VAL A 137 9.77 -9.67 -3.33
N SER A 138 10.48 -8.56 -3.15
CA SER A 138 11.79 -8.35 -3.77
C SER A 138 12.87 -9.29 -3.23
N ASN A 139 12.84 -9.57 -1.93
CA ASN A 139 13.77 -10.51 -1.30
C ASN A 139 13.49 -11.96 -1.75
N LEU A 140 12.22 -12.37 -1.77
CA LEU A 140 11.81 -13.69 -2.28
C LEU A 140 12.23 -13.89 -3.74
N LYS A 141 12.09 -12.86 -4.58
CA LYS A 141 12.58 -12.89 -5.95
C LYS A 141 14.10 -13.10 -6.02
N ARG A 142 14.88 -12.34 -5.24
CA ARG A 142 16.34 -12.50 -5.18
C ARG A 142 16.76 -13.91 -4.75
N GLN A 143 16.06 -14.50 -3.78
CA GLN A 143 16.34 -15.87 -3.34
C GLN A 143 15.99 -16.90 -4.40
N LEU A 144 14.91 -16.68 -5.17
CA LEU A 144 14.57 -17.54 -6.30
C LEU A 144 15.61 -17.45 -7.42
N ASP A 145 16.04 -16.24 -7.77
CA ASP A 145 17.07 -16.00 -8.79
C ASP A 145 18.44 -16.56 -8.38
N ALA A 146 18.76 -16.59 -7.07
CA ALA A 146 20.01 -17.16 -6.55
C ALA A 146 20.01 -18.69 -6.44
N ASN A 147 18.83 -19.32 -6.44
CA ASN A 147 18.67 -20.77 -6.30
C ASN A 147 18.25 -21.46 -7.62
N ALA A 148 18.06 -20.70 -8.72
CA ALA A 148 17.75 -21.20 -10.06
C ALA A 148 19.01 -21.56 -10.85
#